data_AF-S4PKY0-F1
#
_entry.id   AF-S4PKY0-F1
#
_cell.length_a   1.000
_cell.length_b   1.000
_cell.length_c   1.000
_cell.angle_alpha   90.00
_cell.angle_beta   90.00
_cell.angle_gamma   90.00
#
_symmetry.space_group_name_H-M   'P 1'
#
loop_
_entity.id
_entity.type
_entity.pdbx_description
1 polymer ?
#
loop_
_entity_poly.entity_id
_entity_poly.type
_entity_poly.pdbx_seq_one_letter_code
_entity_poly.pdbx_strand_id
1 'polypeptide(L)'
;RDHVLYLLTQHSYVDRRKFAAAVRLPPQEVLEILRSIAKYNPKTGWELMLPPDTSFEAKYPDVVQRQNHYWEARQRQFNEMLIGENTPKRQRKKSQRDSVSSDTMMSPKLRHNSVSEEDCDRKRHKNKSASGSGKRTRNISSSSVTDAT
;
A
#
# COMPACT_ATOMS: atom_id res chain seq x y z
N ARG A 1 -17.57 3.22 -5.36
CA ARG A 1 -17.96 2.94 -6.77
C ARG A 1 -16.94 2.03 -7.46
N ASP A 2 -15.66 2.37 -7.47
CA ASP A 2 -14.61 1.55 -8.12
C ASP A 2 -14.57 0.10 -7.64
N HIS A 3 -14.71 -0.14 -6.33
CA HIS A 3 -14.71 -1.50 -5.77
C HIS A 3 -15.85 -2.38 -6.33
N VAL A 4 -17.06 -1.84 -6.53
CA VAL A 4 -18.15 -2.64 -7.11
C VAL A 4 -17.96 -2.89 -8.60
N LEU A 5 -17.40 -1.91 -9.34
CA LEU A 5 -17.02 -2.12 -10.74
C LEU A 5 -15.96 -3.22 -10.84
N TYR A 6 -14.94 -3.19 -9.98
CA TYR A 6 -13.94 -4.26 -9.91
C TYR A 6 -14.59 -5.63 -9.67
N LEU A 7 -15.48 -5.76 -8.68
CA LEU A 7 -16.17 -7.02 -8.42
C LEU A 7 -16.98 -7.52 -9.63
N LEU A 8 -17.61 -6.61 -10.38
CA LEU A 8 -18.36 -6.94 -11.59
C LEU A 8 -17.46 -7.34 -12.77
N THR A 9 -16.14 -7.05 -12.73
CA THR A 9 -15.18 -7.62 -13.69
C THR A 9 -14.77 -9.06 -13.32
N GLN A 10 -14.86 -9.43 -12.05
CA GLN A 10 -14.46 -10.75 -11.54
C GLN A 10 -15.64 -11.73 -11.48
N HIS A 11 -16.84 -11.20 -11.32
CA HIS A 11 -18.07 -11.96 -11.13
C HIS A 11 -19.18 -11.40 -12.01
N SER A 12 -20.04 -12.27 -12.50
CA SER A 12 -21.21 -11.87 -13.32
C SER A 12 -22.27 -11.10 -12.54
N TYR A 13 -22.28 -11.20 -11.20
CA TYR A 13 -23.21 -10.50 -10.34
C TYR A 13 -22.61 -10.17 -8.97
N VAL A 14 -23.22 -9.21 -8.29
CA VAL A 14 -22.88 -8.80 -6.92
C VAL A 14 -24.11 -8.84 -6.01
N ASP A 15 -23.95 -9.40 -4.81
CA ASP A 15 -24.97 -9.34 -3.76
C ASP A 15 -24.83 -8.03 -2.97
N ARG A 16 -25.89 -7.23 -2.95
CA ARG A 16 -25.97 -5.97 -2.20
C ARG A 16 -25.60 -6.14 -0.73
N ARG A 17 -26.04 -7.22 -0.08
CA ARG A 17 -25.82 -7.43 1.37
C ARG A 17 -24.34 -7.68 1.65
N LYS A 18 -23.71 -8.55 0.86
CA LYS A 18 -22.28 -8.86 0.98
C LYS A 18 -21.43 -7.63 0.69
N PHE A 19 -21.77 -6.89 -0.37
CA PHE A 19 -21.06 -5.68 -0.73
C PHE A 19 -21.19 -4.60 0.35
N ALA A 20 -22.39 -4.34 0.86
CA ALA A 20 -22.62 -3.35 1.93
C ALA A 20 -21.78 -3.65 3.19
N ALA A 21 -21.72 -4.93 3.59
CA ALA A 21 -20.88 -5.37 4.70
C ALA A 21 -19.37 -5.14 4.43
N ALA A 22 -18.92 -5.38 3.19
CA ALA A 22 -17.52 -5.18 2.82
C ALA A 22 -17.11 -3.71 2.83
N VAL A 23 -17.95 -2.80 2.32
CA VAL A 23 -17.63 -1.36 2.24
C VAL A 23 -18.02 -0.57 3.49
N ARG A 24 -18.71 -1.18 4.46
CA ARG A 24 -19.20 -0.54 5.70
C ARG A 24 -20.04 0.72 5.45
N LEU A 25 -20.79 0.74 4.33
CA LEU A 25 -21.68 1.85 3.98
C LEU A 25 -23.14 1.52 4.30
N PRO A 26 -23.98 2.53 4.59
CA PRO A 26 -25.41 2.36 4.71
C PRO A 26 -26.01 1.65 3.48
N PRO A 27 -26.98 0.74 3.66
CA PRO A 27 -27.58 0.01 2.55
C PRO A 27 -28.21 0.89 1.48
N GLN A 28 -28.62 2.12 1.83
CA GLN A 28 -29.24 3.07 0.92
C GLN A 28 -28.21 3.66 -0.07
N GLU A 29 -27.05 4.09 0.43
CA GLU A 29 -25.95 4.61 -0.40
C GLU A 29 -25.43 3.53 -1.36
N VAL A 30 -25.25 2.32 -0.84
CA VAL A 30 -24.86 1.16 -1.65
C VAL A 30 -25.83 0.92 -2.81
N LEU A 31 -27.13 1.04 -2.54
CA LEU A 31 -28.17 0.83 -3.53
C LEU A 31 -28.18 1.95 -4.58
N GLU A 32 -27.94 3.20 -4.19
CA GLU A 32 -27.79 4.31 -5.14
C GLU A 32 -26.58 4.11 -6.07
N ILE A 33 -25.43 3.71 -5.50
CA ILE A 33 -24.23 3.39 -6.28
C ILE A 33 -24.53 2.25 -7.26
N LEU A 34 -25.16 1.16 -6.81
CA LEU A 34 -25.49 0.02 -7.65
C LEU A 34 -26.45 0.40 -8.79
N ARG A 35 -27.49 1.19 -8.52
CA ARG A 35 -28.43 1.67 -9.55
C ARG A 35 -27.77 2.48 -10.66
N SER A 36 -26.65 3.15 -10.37
CA SER A 36 -25.93 3.96 -11.37
C SER A 36 -25.10 3.15 -12.38
N ILE A 37 -24.84 1.86 -12.11
CA ILE A 37 -23.92 1.04 -12.92
C ILE A 37 -24.45 -0.37 -13.24
N ALA A 38 -25.46 -0.83 -12.50
CA ALA A 38 -25.93 -2.21 -12.52
C ALA A 38 -27.46 -2.27 -12.50
N LYS A 39 -28.01 -3.35 -13.05
CA LYS A 39 -29.43 -3.68 -13.01
C LYS A 39 -29.67 -4.80 -12.01
N TYR A 40 -30.78 -4.75 -11.28
CA TYR A 40 -31.18 -5.82 -10.39
C TYR A 40 -31.90 -6.94 -11.15
N ASN A 41 -31.39 -8.16 -11.01
CA ASN A 41 -31.97 -9.40 -11.51
C ASN A 41 -32.39 -10.27 -10.31
N PRO A 42 -33.69 -10.60 -10.17
CA PRO A 42 -34.19 -11.38 -9.02
C PRO A 42 -33.56 -12.78 -8.88
N LYS A 43 -33.04 -13.36 -9.97
CA LYS A 43 -32.48 -14.72 -9.98
C LYS A 43 -31.02 -14.77 -9.52
N THR A 44 -30.24 -13.74 -9.84
CA THR A 44 -28.77 -13.76 -9.70
C THR A 44 -28.25 -12.65 -8.78
N GLY A 45 -28.84 -11.45 -8.81
CA GLY A 45 -28.37 -10.30 -8.03
C GLY A 45 -28.20 -9.05 -8.90
N TRP A 46 -27.22 -8.22 -8.57
CA TRP A 46 -26.91 -7.02 -9.36
C TRP A 46 -25.89 -7.35 -10.46
N GLU A 47 -26.30 -7.20 -11.70
CA GLU A 47 -25.49 -7.47 -12.89
C GLU A 47 -25.17 -6.18 -13.64
N LEU A 48 -24.05 -6.15 -14.38
CA LEU A 48 -23.67 -4.97 -15.17
C LEU A 48 -24.76 -4.65 -16.20
N MET A 49 -25.06 -3.38 -16.41
CA MET A 49 -26.11 -2.98 -17.35
C MET A 49 -25.82 -3.38 -18.79
N LEU A 50 -24.53 -3.48 -19.14
CA LEU A 50 -24.07 -3.85 -20.47
C LEU A 50 -23.33 -5.19 -20.39
N PRO A 51 -23.53 -6.07 -21.37
CA PRO A 51 -22.75 -7.29 -21.47
C PRO A 51 -21.28 -6.98 -21.77
N PRO A 52 -20.34 -7.87 -21.39
CA PRO A 52 -18.93 -7.75 -21.79
C PRO A 52 -18.81 -7.80 -23.32
N ASP A 53 -17.98 -6.92 -23.88
CA ASP A 53 -17.67 -6.91 -25.31
C ASP A 53 -16.51 -7.86 -25.60
N THR A 54 -16.85 -9.14 -25.80
CA THR A 54 -15.89 -10.20 -26.09
C THR A 54 -15.13 -9.98 -27.40
N SER A 55 -15.74 -9.25 -28.35
CA SER A 55 -15.10 -8.93 -29.62
C SER A 55 -13.99 -7.89 -29.46
N PHE A 56 -14.21 -6.89 -28.60
CA PHE A 56 -13.22 -5.89 -28.24
C PHE A 56 -12.05 -6.52 -27.47
N GLU A 57 -12.35 -7.37 -26.49
CA GLU A 57 -11.33 -8.05 -25.68
C GLU A 57 -10.40 -8.90 -26.54
N ALA A 58 -10.95 -9.65 -27.50
CA ALA A 58 -10.17 -10.46 -28.42
C ALA A 58 -9.31 -9.62 -29.38
N LYS A 59 -9.82 -8.45 -29.79
CA LYS A 59 -9.14 -7.56 -30.75
C LYS A 59 -8.01 -6.74 -30.10
N TYR A 60 -8.12 -6.41 -28.81
CA TYR A 60 -7.19 -5.53 -28.10
C TYR A 60 -6.72 -6.13 -26.76
N PRO A 61 -6.00 -7.27 -26.78
CA PRO A 61 -5.58 -7.97 -25.56
C PRO A 61 -4.63 -7.14 -24.68
N ASP A 62 -3.82 -6.26 -25.29
CA ASP A 62 -2.90 -5.37 -24.58
C ASP A 62 -3.66 -4.30 -23.76
N VAL A 63 -4.78 -3.80 -24.29
CA VAL A 63 -5.67 -2.86 -23.59
C VAL A 63 -6.30 -3.55 -22.39
N VAL A 64 -6.82 -4.77 -22.59
CA VAL A 64 -7.41 -5.59 -21.52
C VAL A 64 -6.37 -5.83 -20.41
N GLN A 65 -5.15 -6.21 -20.77
CA GLN A 65 -4.09 -6.46 -19.79
C GLN A 65 -3.76 -5.19 -18.97
N ARG A 66 -3.61 -4.03 -19.62
CA ARG A 66 -3.39 -2.75 -18.92
C ARG A 66 -4.56 -2.41 -17.99
N GLN A 67 -5.79 -2.62 -18.45
CA GLN A 67 -6.99 -2.37 -17.67
C GLN A 67 -7.05 -3.28 -16.44
N ASN A 68 -6.67 -4.55 -16.57
CA ASN A 68 -6.59 -5.48 -15.45
C ASN A 68 -5.57 -5.03 -14.41
N HIS A 69 -4.36 -4.63 -14.82
CA HIS A 69 -3.36 -4.09 -13.89
C HIS A 69 -3.85 -2.83 -13.16
N TYR A 70 -4.55 -1.93 -13.87
CA TYR A 70 -5.16 -0.75 -13.27
C TYR A 70 -6.16 -1.14 -12.17
N TRP A 71 -7.03 -2.10 -12.48
CA TRP A 71 -8.02 -2.61 -11.55
C TRP A 71 -7.42 -3.30 -10.33
N GLU A 72 -6.39 -4.14 -10.51
CA GLU A 72 -5.65 -4.76 -9.42
C GLU A 72 -4.99 -3.73 -8.50
N ALA A 73 -4.36 -2.70 -9.08
CA ALA A 73 -3.78 -1.62 -8.30
C ALA A 73 -4.85 -0.88 -7.48
N ARG A 74 -6.01 -0.62 -8.07
CA ARG A 74 -7.13 0.03 -7.38
C ARG A 74 -7.70 -0.82 -6.25
N GLN A 75 -7.81 -2.12 -6.48
CA GLN A 75 -8.26 -3.06 -5.46
C GLN A 75 -7.26 -3.16 -4.31
N ARG A 76 -5.96 -3.14 -4.60
CA ARG A 76 -4.89 -3.16 -3.59
C ARG A 76 -4.97 -1.92 -2.69
N GLN A 77 -5.14 -0.73 -3.28
CA GLN A 77 -5.37 0.51 -2.53
C GLN A 77 -6.61 0.46 -1.64
N PHE A 78 -7.72 -0.08 -2.16
CA PHE A 78 -8.95 -0.25 -1.38
C PHE A 78 -8.72 -1.16 -0.16
N ASN A 79 -8.03 -2.29 -0.36
CA ASN A 79 -7.71 -3.22 0.73
C ASN A 79 -6.80 -2.58 1.79
N GLU A 80 -5.78 -1.84 1.37
CA GLU A 80 -4.87 -1.11 2.28
C GLU A 80 -5.62 -0.09 3.14
N MET A 81 -6.53 0.68 2.53
CA MET A 81 -7.39 1.63 3.26
C MET A 81 -8.24 0.91 4.30
N LEU A 82 -8.86 -0.21 3.93
CA LEU A 82 -9.70 -0.99 4.82
C LEU A 82 -8.91 -1.59 5.99
N ILE A 83 -7.70 -2.08 5.74
CA ILE A 83 -6.81 -2.64 6.78
C ILE A 83 -6.23 -1.53 7.67
N GLY A 84 -5.87 -0.39 7.10
CA GLY A 84 -5.34 0.78 7.80
C GLY A 84 -6.36 1.42 8.75
N GLU A 85 -7.65 1.37 8.40
CA GLU A 85 -8.74 1.78 9.30
C GLU A 85 -8.87 0.83 10.50
N ASN A 86 -8.57 -0.46 10.32
CA ASN A 86 -8.72 -1.48 11.36
C ASN A 86 -7.48 -1.64 12.27
N THR A 87 -6.34 -1.02 11.94
CA THR A 87 -5.16 -1.07 12.79
C THR A 87 -5.18 0.10 13.79
N PRO A 88 -5.31 -0.17 15.11
CA PRO A 88 -5.28 0.90 16.10
C PRO A 88 -3.94 1.63 15.98
N LYS A 89 -3.99 2.95 15.73
CA LYS A 89 -2.79 3.80 15.70
C LYS A 89 -2.03 3.57 16.99
N ARG A 90 -0.89 2.88 16.91
CA ARG A 90 -0.04 2.53 18.06
C ARG A 90 0.29 3.83 18.79
N GLN A 91 -0.37 4.07 19.92
CA GLN A 91 -0.02 5.16 20.81
C GLN A 91 1.42 4.94 21.24
N ARG A 92 2.33 5.72 20.67
CA ARG A 92 3.72 5.76 21.09
C ARG A 92 3.71 6.25 22.53
N LYS A 93 3.89 5.35 23.50
CA LYS A 93 4.07 5.72 24.91
C LYS A 93 5.14 6.80 24.95
N LYS A 94 4.74 8.00 25.38
CA LYS A 94 5.66 9.11 25.68
C LYS A 94 6.60 8.54 26.75
N SER A 95 7.87 8.35 26.41
CA SER A 95 8.86 7.96 27.41
C SER A 95 8.91 9.07 28.45
N GLN A 96 8.46 8.78 29.66
CA GLN A 96 8.67 9.64 30.82
C GLN A 96 10.16 9.52 31.14
N ARG A 97 10.95 10.49 30.66
CA ARG A 97 12.35 10.62 31.03
C ARG A 97 12.34 11.40 32.33
N ASP A 98 12.23 10.70 33.45
CA ASP A 98 12.52 11.30 34.75
C ASP A 98 14.02 11.66 34.75
N SER A 99 14.30 12.94 34.57
CA SER A 99 15.64 13.50 34.73
C SER A 99 15.99 13.49 36.21
N VAL A 100 16.66 12.43 36.67
CA VAL A 100 17.35 12.45 37.96
C VAL A 100 18.59 13.34 37.83
N SER A 101 18.50 14.54 38.41
CA SER A 101 19.65 15.40 38.66
C SER A 101 20.39 14.84 39.86
N SER A 102 21.54 14.20 39.63
CA SER A 102 22.49 13.84 40.69
C SER A 102 23.83 14.52 40.43
N ASP A 103 24.05 15.58 41.19
CA ASP A 103 25.36 16.12 41.51
C ASP A 103 26.06 15.12 42.45
N THR A 104 27.16 14.48 42.02
CA THR A 104 28.21 13.87 42.87
C THR A 104 29.40 13.42 42.00
N MET A 105 30.40 14.31 41.90
CA MET A 105 31.84 14.08 42.15
C MET A 105 32.46 12.67 41.92
N MET A 106 33.55 12.65 41.11
CA MET A 106 34.71 11.71 41.06
C MET A 106 34.89 10.80 39.81
N SER A 107 35.95 11.12 39.05
CA SER A 107 36.64 10.38 37.95
C SER A 107 37.22 9.00 38.34
N PRO A 108 37.96 8.25 37.47
CA PRO A 108 37.80 7.86 36.05
C PRO A 108 37.91 6.33 35.84
N LYS A 109 37.41 5.75 34.72
CA LYS A 109 37.91 4.47 34.14
C LYS A 109 37.30 4.20 32.75
N LEU A 110 38.11 4.41 31.71
CA LEU A 110 37.94 3.79 30.39
C LEU A 110 38.58 2.39 30.46
N ARG A 111 37.78 1.32 30.34
CA ARG A 111 38.26 -0.03 30.06
C ARG A 111 37.42 -0.70 28.98
N HIS A 112 38.07 -0.78 27.83
CA HIS A 112 37.92 -1.70 26.69
C HIS A 112 37.19 -3.03 26.96
N ASN A 113 36.23 -3.38 26.09
CA ASN A 113 35.73 -4.76 25.87
C ASN A 113 35.46 -4.91 24.36
N SER A 114 36.45 -5.40 23.62
CA SER A 114 36.59 -6.77 23.10
C SER A 114 35.53 -7.17 22.07
N VAL A 115 35.99 -7.15 20.82
CA VAL A 115 35.44 -7.86 19.67
C VAL A 115 35.49 -9.36 19.94
N SER A 116 34.44 -10.10 19.57
CA SER A 116 34.43 -11.57 19.59
C SER A 116 34.72 -12.05 18.18
N GLU A 117 35.81 -12.80 18.04
CA GLU A 117 36.20 -13.52 16.84
C GLU A 117 35.51 -14.89 16.85
N GLU A 118 34.74 -15.22 15.80
CA GLU A 118 34.38 -16.60 15.50
C GLU A 118 34.69 -16.87 14.02
N ASP A 119 35.74 -17.66 13.85
CA ASP A 119 36.33 -18.15 12.63
C ASP A 119 35.42 -19.20 11.98
N CYS A 120 35.12 -19.04 10.69
CA CYS A 120 34.58 -20.09 9.84
C CYS A 120 35.28 -20.05 8.49
N ASP A 121 36.47 -20.65 8.46
CA ASP A 121 37.23 -20.97 7.27
C ASP A 121 36.49 -21.99 6.37
N ARG A 122 35.97 -21.54 5.22
CA ARG A 122 35.71 -22.39 4.05
C ARG A 122 36.09 -21.65 2.76
N LYS A 123 37.33 -21.87 2.32
CA LYS A 123 37.85 -21.50 0.99
C LYS A 123 36.92 -21.94 -0.15
N ARG A 124 36.48 -21.00 -1.01
CA ARG A 124 36.41 -21.23 -2.47
C ARG A 124 36.35 -19.94 -3.31
N HIS A 125 37.41 -19.76 -4.11
CA HIS A 125 37.54 -19.04 -5.39
C HIS A 125 37.08 -17.58 -5.58
N LYS A 126 38.08 -16.69 -5.54
CA LYS A 126 38.42 -15.61 -6.48
C LYS A 126 37.31 -15.19 -7.46
N ASN A 127 36.74 -14.00 -7.23
CA ASN A 127 36.37 -13.06 -8.30
C ASN A 127 36.46 -11.61 -7.80
N LYS A 128 36.85 -10.74 -8.73
CA LYS A 128 37.54 -9.47 -8.58
C LYS A 128 36.55 -8.30 -8.67
N SER A 129 36.70 -7.32 -7.75
CA SER A 129 36.21 -5.91 -7.78
C SER A 129 34.68 -5.68 -7.84
N ALA A 130 34.04 -4.73 -7.15
CA ALA A 130 34.49 -3.47 -6.57
C ALA A 130 33.61 -3.05 -5.36
N SER A 131 34.22 -2.27 -4.46
CA SER A 131 33.65 -1.33 -3.48
C SER A 131 32.24 -0.81 -3.87
N GLY A 132 31.23 -0.77 -3.02
CA GLY A 132 31.22 -0.32 -1.63
C GLY A 132 30.10 0.72 -1.50
N SER A 133 29.11 0.41 -0.67
CA SER A 133 27.94 1.23 -0.39
C SER A 133 28.28 2.60 0.18
N GLY A 134 27.51 3.63 -0.18
CA GLY A 134 27.14 4.67 0.79
C GLY A 134 27.38 6.13 0.39
N LYS A 135 26.25 6.84 0.28
CA LYS A 135 26.00 8.24 0.68
C LYS A 135 26.90 9.34 0.07
N ARG A 136 26.33 10.08 -0.89
CA ARG A 136 26.60 11.52 -1.00
C ARG A 136 25.36 12.31 -1.36
N THR A 137 25.15 13.36 -0.58
CA THR A 137 24.07 14.35 -0.57
C THR A 137 24.08 15.16 -1.88
N ARG A 138 22.92 15.36 -2.51
CA ARG A 138 22.75 16.39 -3.54
C ARG A 138 21.71 17.40 -3.08
N ASN A 139 22.21 18.59 -2.83
CA ASN A 139 21.48 19.79 -2.49
C ASN A 139 20.92 20.31 -3.82
N ILE A 140 19.61 20.22 -4.03
CA ILE A 140 18.96 20.86 -5.18
C ILE A 140 18.39 22.19 -4.71
N SER A 141 19.08 23.28 -5.04
CA SER A 141 18.53 24.62 -4.92
C SER A 141 17.53 24.83 -6.06
N SER A 142 16.26 25.06 -5.72
CA SER A 142 15.19 25.45 -6.62
C SER A 142 15.26 26.96 -6.87
N SER A 143 15.60 27.39 -8.08
CA SER A 143 15.36 28.76 -8.54
C SER A 143 14.01 28.82 -9.24
N SER A 144 12.99 29.28 -8.52
CA SER A 144 11.73 29.76 -9.10
C SER A 144 11.96 31.17 -9.65
N VAL A 145 11.85 31.35 -10.96
CA VAL A 145 11.65 32.67 -11.58
C VAL A 145 10.15 32.86 -11.77
N THR A 146 9.59 33.79 -11.01
CA THR A 146 8.24 34.31 -11.19
C THR A 146 8.25 35.49 -12.15
N ASP A 147 7.16 35.55 -12.90
CA ASP A 147 6.74 36.51 -13.92
C ASP A 147 6.59 37.98 -13.43
N ALA A 148 6.35 38.87 -14.40
CA ALA A 148 5.81 40.24 -14.33
C ALA A 148 6.81 41.42 -14.36
N THR A 149 6.90 42.11 -15.49
CA THR A 149 6.18 43.37 -15.80
C THR A 149 6.42 43.75 -17.26
#